data_AF-A0A7S1ZDI5-F1
#
_entry.id   AF-A0A7S1ZDI5-F1
#
_cell.length_a   1.000
_cell.length_b   1.000
_cell.length_c   1.000
_cell.angle_alpha   90.00
_cell.angle_beta   90.00
_cell.angle_gamma   90.00
#
_symmetry.space_group_name_H-M   'P 1'
#
loop_
_entity.id
_entity.type
_entity.pdbx_description
1 polymer ?
#
loop_
_entity_poly.entity_id
_entity_poly.type
_entity_poly.pdbx_seq_one_letter_code
_entity_poly.pdbx_strand_id
1 'polypeptide(L)'
;ASMPEINVLRGTKKIRNVVHSLMARETTGKPSGPPIHSSISTNPLHSNPTATIKTSPSLRLQSIGGPTLFSKLDTPSAGIITETIQLSHALQTKDWAEISIIVSRLLPRLLGDPLQQHSSSTHNRTTTQDSSLPSNVSPYHAGGGRLGYERDVFVQSNGIQLLVQLFLNPPLSPASTEENDSSSFYTTLDARNIPKEEVSTKLSTCWNEALILLRECAYAIPELVHDGVLAGDTFVTFLFTLLSHDVCFDTCAALIEEILSLQGSSSSGDSRKVGGGKSRHAFSSSHHTPTTFYLGNVPNLYDLWRKFTCRQLAQFSRILSLLIFEPEDRILMESTTISKSIDLLQLRRDRSAKSGLDYTVDKNQSLVLGDEVFVPRLIKLMSIMNYAPDLKCSDCYH
;
A
#
# COMPACT_ATOMS: atom_id res chain seq x y z
N ALA A 1 57.00 12.79 28.08
CA ALA A 1 56.02 13.10 27.02
C ALA A 1 54.72 12.40 27.39
N SER A 2 53.79 13.19 27.89
CA SER A 2 52.53 12.81 28.54
C SER A 2 51.45 12.44 27.52
N MET A 3 50.80 11.30 27.70
CA MET A 3 49.49 11.00 27.10
C MET A 3 48.38 11.37 28.10
N PRO A 4 47.26 11.94 27.66
CA PRO A 4 46.14 12.23 28.54
C PRO A 4 45.22 11.00 28.68
N GLU A 5 45.03 10.57 29.93
CA GLU A 5 43.90 9.74 30.35
C GLU A 5 42.60 10.52 30.18
N ILE A 6 41.67 10.01 29.37
CA ILE A 6 40.29 10.49 29.33
C ILE A 6 39.45 9.58 30.23
N ASN A 7 39.19 10.07 31.44
CA ASN A 7 38.11 9.63 32.31
C ASN A 7 36.77 10.11 31.73
N VAL A 8 35.91 9.19 31.29
CA VAL A 8 34.47 9.48 31.12
C VAL A 8 33.67 8.66 32.11
N LEU A 9 32.98 9.40 32.97
CA LEU A 9 32.21 8.95 34.11
C LEU A 9 31.02 8.06 33.73
N ARG A 10 30.89 6.99 34.52
CA ARG A 10 29.67 6.45 35.17
C ARG A 10 28.37 7.20 34.87
N GLY A 11 27.44 6.52 34.20
CA GLY A 11 26.08 7.03 34.04
C GLY A 11 25.02 6.05 33.52
N THR A 12 25.10 4.74 33.81
CA THR A 12 24.09 3.77 33.27
C THR A 12 23.61 2.73 34.29
N LYS A 13 23.51 3.07 35.58
CA LYS A 13 23.02 2.16 36.64
C LYS A 13 21.56 2.37 37.06
N LYS A 14 20.73 3.11 36.33
CA LYS A 14 19.34 3.42 36.76
C LYS A 14 18.19 2.97 35.86
N ILE A 15 18.45 2.21 34.79
CA ILE A 15 17.38 1.72 33.88
C ILE A 15 17.08 0.23 34.05
N ARG A 16 17.85 -0.51 34.86
CA ARG A 16 17.65 -1.96 35.08
C ARG A 16 16.61 -2.32 36.15
N ASN A 17 16.12 -1.35 36.94
CA ASN A 17 15.25 -1.63 38.09
C ASN A 17 13.76 -1.33 37.86
N VAL A 18 13.36 -0.84 36.69
CA VAL A 18 11.94 -0.60 36.38
C VAL A 18 11.31 -1.79 35.64
N VAL A 19 12.09 -2.55 34.87
CA VAL A 19 11.59 -3.72 34.10
C VAL A 19 11.40 -4.96 34.99
N HIS A 20 12.11 -5.08 36.11
CA HIS A 20 11.93 -6.21 37.04
C HIS A 20 10.77 -6.04 38.05
N SER A 21 10.15 -4.86 38.12
CA SER A 21 9.05 -4.59 39.07
C SER A 21 7.64 -4.83 38.50
N LEU A 22 7.53 -5.22 37.22
CA LEU A 22 6.26 -5.49 36.53
C LEU A 22 6.00 -6.98 36.25
N MET A 23 6.89 -7.88 36.70
CA MET A 23 6.81 -9.33 36.46
C MET A 23 6.64 -10.16 37.75
N ALA A 24 6.29 -9.55 38.89
CA ALA A 24 6.24 -10.23 40.20
C ALA A 24 4.90 -10.09 40.94
N ARG A 25 3.78 -10.08 40.22
CA ARG A 25 2.44 -10.24 40.79
C ARG A 25 1.54 -10.99 39.83
N GLU A 26 1.51 -12.32 39.94
CA GLU A 26 0.33 -13.16 39.75
C GLU A 26 0.70 -14.64 39.91
N THR A 27 0.66 -15.13 41.14
CA THR A 27 0.44 -16.55 41.41
C THR A 27 -0.51 -16.64 42.59
N THR A 28 -1.76 -17.03 42.33
CA THR A 28 -2.55 -18.07 43.02
C THR A 28 -4.02 -17.82 42.77
N GLY A 29 -4.63 -18.65 41.91
CA GLY A 29 -6.07 -18.66 41.71
C GLY A 29 -6.47 -19.74 40.72
N LYS A 30 -6.79 -20.94 41.21
CA LYS A 30 -7.57 -21.93 40.46
C LYS A 30 -8.95 -21.33 40.15
N PRO A 31 -9.50 -21.60 38.96
CA PRO A 31 -10.86 -22.11 38.93
C PRO A 31 -11.06 -23.25 37.93
N SER A 32 -11.87 -24.21 38.36
CA SER A 32 -12.56 -25.18 37.50
C SER A 32 -13.59 -24.46 36.63
N GLY A 33 -13.58 -24.71 35.32
CA GLY A 33 -14.60 -24.24 34.37
C GLY A 33 -14.57 -25.11 33.09
N PRO A 34 -15.71 -25.22 32.37
CA PRO A 34 -16.04 -26.34 31.47
C PRO A 34 -15.41 -26.21 30.07
N PRO A 35 -15.41 -27.29 29.25
CA PRO A 35 -14.69 -27.30 27.99
C PRO A 35 -15.36 -26.36 26.97
N ILE A 36 -14.61 -25.35 26.55
CA ILE A 36 -14.97 -24.48 25.43
C ILE A 36 -14.58 -25.22 24.15
N HIS A 37 -15.58 -25.67 23.40
CA HIS A 37 -15.41 -26.08 22.01
C HIS A 37 -14.83 -24.92 21.21
N SER A 38 -13.66 -25.13 20.62
CA SER A 38 -13.07 -24.24 19.62
C SER A 38 -13.88 -24.32 18.31
N SER A 39 -14.86 -23.43 18.17
CA SER A 39 -15.43 -23.10 16.87
C SER A 39 -14.38 -22.31 16.08
N ILE A 40 -13.57 -23.05 15.32
CA ILE A 40 -12.79 -22.51 14.20
C ILE A 40 -13.82 -21.95 13.21
N SER A 41 -13.96 -20.63 13.18
CA SER A 41 -14.71 -19.92 12.14
C SER A 41 -13.85 -19.91 10.88
N THR A 42 -13.94 -20.98 10.09
CA THR A 42 -13.57 -20.96 8.67
C THR A 42 -14.56 -20.04 7.97
N ASN A 43 -14.17 -18.80 7.68
CA ASN A 43 -14.85 -18.01 6.65
C ASN A 43 -14.54 -18.70 5.31
N PRO A 44 -15.54 -19.28 4.61
CA PRO A 44 -15.29 -19.86 3.31
C PRO A 44 -15.07 -18.72 2.31
N LEU A 45 -13.83 -18.54 1.89
CA LEU A 45 -13.46 -17.78 0.70
C LEU A 45 -13.80 -18.59 -0.56
N HIS A 46 -15.04 -19.06 -0.66
CA HIS A 46 -15.59 -19.75 -1.81
C HIS A 46 -17.03 -19.31 -2.02
N SER A 47 -17.18 -18.08 -2.49
CA SER A 47 -18.15 -17.81 -3.54
C SER A 47 -17.33 -17.31 -4.73
N ASN A 48 -17.28 -18.10 -5.81
CA ASN A 48 -16.99 -17.55 -7.13
C ASN A 48 -18.06 -16.47 -7.35
N PRO A 49 -17.73 -15.17 -7.35
CA PRO A 49 -18.68 -14.21 -7.83
C PRO A 49 -18.60 -14.36 -9.35
N THR A 50 -19.47 -15.18 -9.91
CA THR A 50 -20.12 -14.80 -11.16
C THR A 50 -20.90 -13.52 -10.83
N ALA A 51 -20.16 -12.42 -10.68
CA ALA A 51 -20.68 -11.09 -10.74
C ALA A 51 -21.29 -11.01 -12.14
N THR A 52 -22.61 -11.17 -12.19
CA THR A 52 -23.39 -10.68 -13.30
C THR A 52 -22.99 -9.21 -13.42
N ILE A 53 -22.16 -8.91 -14.42
CA ILE A 53 -21.74 -7.58 -14.80
C ILE A 53 -23.04 -6.81 -15.06
N LYS A 54 -23.57 -6.15 -14.03
CA LYS A 54 -24.98 -5.71 -13.97
C LYS A 54 -25.29 -4.52 -14.87
N THR A 55 -24.29 -3.96 -15.50
CA THR A 55 -24.35 -3.14 -16.71
C THR A 55 -23.01 -3.36 -17.39
N SER A 56 -22.98 -3.64 -18.69
CA SER A 56 -21.69 -3.72 -19.38
C SER A 56 -20.94 -2.39 -19.13
N PRO A 57 -19.66 -2.40 -18.72
CA PRO A 57 -18.87 -1.17 -18.52
C PRO A 57 -19.00 -0.20 -19.70
N SER A 58 -19.24 -0.76 -20.90
CA SER A 58 -19.58 -0.01 -22.12
C SER A 58 -20.80 0.91 -21.99
N LEU A 59 -21.87 0.55 -21.28
CA LEU A 59 -23.06 1.41 -21.14
C LEU A 59 -22.81 2.62 -20.25
N ARG A 60 -22.03 2.46 -19.16
CA ARG A 60 -21.67 3.58 -18.29
C ARG A 60 -20.70 4.52 -18.99
N LEU A 61 -19.71 3.97 -19.71
CA LEU A 61 -18.77 4.76 -20.51
C LEU A 61 -19.44 5.49 -21.68
N GLN A 62 -20.38 4.83 -22.37
CA GLN A 62 -21.22 5.47 -23.39
C GLN A 62 -22.07 6.59 -22.80
N SER A 63 -22.56 6.46 -21.56
CA SER A 63 -23.32 7.53 -20.90
C SER A 63 -22.45 8.75 -20.55
N ILE A 64 -21.17 8.56 -20.26
CA ILE A 64 -20.25 9.63 -19.88
C ILE A 64 -19.66 10.32 -21.12
N GLY A 65 -19.17 9.53 -22.09
CA GLY A 65 -18.42 10.04 -23.26
C GLY A 65 -19.19 10.06 -24.58
N GLY A 66 -20.41 9.50 -24.63
CA GLY A 66 -21.13 9.28 -25.88
C GLY A 66 -20.51 8.16 -26.75
N PRO A 67 -21.21 7.73 -27.81
CA PRO A 67 -20.76 6.62 -28.68
C PRO A 67 -19.52 6.95 -29.52
N THR A 68 -19.28 8.23 -29.82
CA THR A 68 -18.16 8.69 -30.65
C THR A 68 -16.83 8.70 -29.90
N LEU A 69 -16.81 9.07 -28.61
CA LEU A 69 -15.61 8.99 -27.79
C LEU A 69 -15.28 7.52 -27.47
N PHE A 70 -16.30 6.74 -27.15
CA PHE A 70 -16.17 5.30 -26.90
C PHE A 70 -15.53 4.57 -28.08
N SER A 71 -16.04 4.76 -29.30
CA SER A 71 -15.50 4.12 -30.51
C SER A 71 -14.07 4.55 -30.87
N LYS A 72 -13.65 5.76 -30.47
CA LYS A 72 -12.26 6.22 -30.65
C LYS A 72 -11.28 5.60 -29.66
N LEU A 73 -11.73 5.35 -28.44
CA LEU A 73 -10.89 4.84 -27.35
C LEU A 73 -10.84 3.32 -27.30
N ASP A 74 -11.95 2.66 -27.66
CA ASP A 74 -12.07 1.22 -27.68
C ASP A 74 -12.15 0.71 -29.12
N THR A 75 -11.06 0.92 -29.86
CA THR A 75 -10.93 0.27 -31.17
C THR A 75 -10.75 -1.24 -30.97
N PRO A 76 -11.34 -2.11 -31.82
CA PRO A 76 -11.29 -3.56 -31.65
C PRO A 76 -9.87 -4.16 -31.56
N SER A 77 -8.86 -3.42 -32.00
CA SER A 77 -7.46 -3.86 -32.03
C SER A 77 -6.56 -3.18 -30.98
N ALA A 78 -7.02 -2.12 -30.31
CA ALA A 78 -6.18 -1.34 -29.40
C ALA A 78 -6.97 -0.59 -28.32
N GLY A 79 -8.14 -1.09 -27.96
CA GLY A 79 -9.00 -0.47 -26.96
C GLY A 79 -8.61 -0.80 -25.52
N ILE A 80 -8.74 0.15 -24.57
CA ILE A 80 -8.45 -0.16 -23.15
C ILE A 80 -9.33 -1.30 -22.64
N ILE A 81 -10.63 -1.31 -23.00
CA ILE A 81 -11.54 -2.38 -22.58
C ILE A 81 -11.15 -3.70 -23.23
N THR A 82 -10.82 -3.66 -24.52
CA THR A 82 -10.32 -4.83 -25.25
C THR A 82 -9.08 -5.43 -24.58
N GLU A 83 -8.09 -4.61 -24.22
CA GLU A 83 -6.88 -5.03 -23.49
C GLU A 83 -7.22 -5.59 -22.10
N THR A 84 -8.15 -4.97 -21.36
CA THR A 84 -8.60 -5.48 -20.06
C THR A 84 -9.29 -6.85 -20.19
N ILE A 85 -10.10 -7.07 -21.23
CA ILE A 85 -10.74 -8.36 -21.53
C ILE A 85 -9.68 -9.40 -21.88
N GLN A 86 -8.71 -9.04 -22.73
CA GLN A 86 -7.59 -9.92 -23.09
C GLN A 86 -6.75 -10.27 -21.86
N LEU A 87 -6.47 -9.31 -20.97
CA LEU A 87 -5.74 -9.55 -19.72
C LEU A 87 -6.49 -10.53 -18.82
N SER A 88 -7.81 -10.36 -18.68
CA SER A 88 -8.67 -11.29 -17.95
C SER A 88 -8.60 -12.71 -18.52
N HIS A 89 -8.70 -12.85 -19.84
CA HIS A 89 -8.57 -14.14 -20.52
C HIS A 89 -7.18 -14.76 -20.36
N ALA A 90 -6.12 -13.96 -20.48
CA ALA A 90 -4.73 -14.40 -20.32
C ALA A 90 -4.46 -14.87 -18.87
N LEU A 91 -5.02 -14.19 -17.85
CA LEU A 91 -4.98 -14.61 -16.45
C LEU A 91 -5.72 -15.94 -16.23
N GLN A 92 -6.89 -16.12 -16.85
CA GLN A 92 -7.66 -17.37 -16.76
C GLN A 92 -6.94 -18.56 -17.41
N THR A 93 -6.31 -18.32 -18.57
CA THR A 93 -5.53 -19.32 -19.31
C THR A 93 -4.11 -19.49 -18.79
N LYS A 94 -3.68 -18.64 -17.85
CA LYS A 94 -2.33 -18.63 -17.27
C LYS A 94 -1.22 -18.40 -18.30
N ASP A 95 -1.52 -17.69 -19.39
CA ASP A 95 -0.54 -17.36 -20.42
C ASP A 95 0.31 -16.15 -19.99
N TRP A 96 1.43 -16.43 -19.31
CA TRP A 96 2.30 -15.38 -18.79
C TRP A 96 2.93 -14.50 -19.88
N ALA A 97 3.20 -15.06 -21.06
CA ALA A 97 3.77 -14.29 -22.16
C ALA A 97 2.75 -13.26 -22.64
N GLU A 98 1.49 -13.67 -22.83
CA GLU A 98 0.42 -12.77 -23.24
C GLU A 98 0.10 -11.73 -22.16
N ILE A 99 0.06 -12.13 -20.88
CA ILE A 99 -0.09 -11.20 -19.75
C ILE A 99 0.99 -10.11 -19.78
N SER A 100 2.26 -10.51 -19.92
CA SER A 100 3.38 -9.56 -19.96
C SER A 100 3.24 -8.60 -21.15
N ILE A 101 2.90 -9.10 -22.33
CA ILE A 101 2.71 -8.27 -23.52
C ILE A 101 1.60 -7.24 -23.31
N ILE A 102 0.45 -7.66 -22.77
CA ILE A 102 -0.70 -6.77 -22.52
C ILE A 102 -0.35 -5.70 -21.49
N VAL A 103 0.29 -6.08 -20.39
CA VAL A 103 0.74 -5.12 -19.35
C VAL A 103 1.71 -4.10 -19.94
N SER A 104 2.69 -4.54 -20.75
CA SER A 104 3.64 -3.63 -21.41
C SER A 104 2.97 -2.70 -22.43
N ARG A 105 1.86 -3.12 -23.08
CA ARG A 105 1.06 -2.24 -23.95
C ARG A 105 0.21 -1.24 -23.17
N LEU A 106 -0.31 -1.64 -22.01
CA LEU A 106 -1.12 -0.78 -21.13
C LEU A 106 -0.28 0.28 -20.43
N LEU A 107 0.95 -0.05 -20.02
CA LEU A 107 1.84 0.83 -19.27
C LEU A 107 2.00 2.24 -19.89
N PRO A 108 2.54 2.42 -21.11
CA PRO A 108 2.76 3.75 -21.68
C PRO A 108 1.46 4.54 -21.90
N ARG A 109 0.33 3.83 -22.10
CA ARG A 109 -0.98 4.46 -22.32
C ARG A 109 -1.55 5.04 -21.04
N LEU A 110 -1.44 4.30 -19.94
CA LEU A 110 -1.99 4.71 -18.65
C LEU A 110 -1.03 5.63 -17.87
N LEU A 111 0.28 5.58 -18.13
CA LEU A 111 1.23 6.57 -17.59
C LEU A 111 1.12 7.91 -18.32
N GLY A 112 0.82 7.87 -19.61
CA GLY A 112 0.92 9.03 -20.49
C GLY A 112 2.37 9.27 -20.92
N ASP A 113 2.56 10.04 -21.99
CA ASP A 113 3.88 10.43 -22.46
C ASP A 113 4.44 11.57 -21.56
N PRO A 114 5.51 11.34 -20.78
CA PRO A 114 6.09 12.38 -19.93
C PRO A 114 6.58 13.58 -20.75
N LEU A 115 6.93 13.41 -22.03
CA LEU A 115 7.37 14.50 -22.90
C LEU A 115 6.23 15.45 -23.25
N GLN A 116 4.99 14.96 -23.33
CA GLN A 116 3.82 15.80 -23.61
C GLN A 116 3.41 16.67 -22.42
N GLN A 117 3.75 16.25 -21.18
CA GLN A 117 3.42 17.00 -19.96
C GLN A 117 4.22 18.30 -19.82
N HIS A 118 5.42 18.39 -20.40
CA HIS A 118 6.29 19.57 -20.28
C HIS A 118 6.07 20.61 -21.37
N SER A 119 5.53 20.23 -22.53
CA SER A 119 5.28 21.16 -23.65
C SER A 119 4.08 22.10 -23.45
N SER A 120 3.28 21.92 -22.42
CA SER A 120 2.07 22.70 -22.14
C SER A 120 2.24 23.78 -21.05
N SER A 121 3.45 24.02 -20.54
CA SER A 121 3.69 24.96 -19.44
C SER A 121 3.63 26.46 -19.82
N THR A 122 3.47 26.81 -21.10
CA THR A 122 3.52 28.22 -21.54
C THR A 122 2.18 28.88 -21.83
N HIS A 123 1.05 28.16 -21.74
CA HIS A 123 -0.26 28.82 -21.69
C HIS A 123 -1.19 28.07 -20.75
N ASN A 124 -1.84 28.82 -19.86
CA ASN A 124 -3.01 28.44 -19.06
C ASN A 124 -4.20 28.04 -19.96
N ARG A 125 -4.02 27.03 -20.83
CA ARG A 125 -5.13 26.30 -21.42
C ARG A 125 -5.64 25.40 -20.33
N THR A 126 -6.61 25.90 -19.58
CA THR A 126 -7.53 25.08 -18.83
C THR A 126 -7.97 23.93 -19.75
N THR A 127 -7.99 22.72 -19.21
CA THR A 127 -8.41 21.46 -19.86
C THR A 127 -9.79 21.53 -20.54
N THR A 128 -10.51 22.64 -20.38
CA THR A 128 -11.77 23.01 -21.03
C THR A 128 -11.73 23.14 -22.56
N GLN A 129 -10.57 23.05 -23.22
CA GLN A 129 -10.44 23.18 -24.68
C GLN A 129 -9.81 21.98 -25.40
N ASP A 130 -9.86 20.78 -24.83
CA ASP A 130 -9.70 19.60 -25.68
C ASP A 130 -10.97 19.41 -26.52
N SER A 131 -10.93 19.90 -27.78
CA SER A 131 -12.03 19.78 -28.74
C SER A 131 -12.48 18.33 -29.01
N SER A 132 -11.70 17.34 -28.55
CA SER A 132 -12.04 15.93 -28.67
C SER A 132 -12.89 15.38 -27.53
N LEU A 133 -13.04 16.12 -26.42
CA LEU A 133 -13.85 15.71 -25.27
C LEU A 133 -15.24 16.37 -25.30
N PRO A 134 -16.31 15.63 -25.00
CA PRO A 134 -17.64 16.20 -24.91
C PRO A 134 -17.75 17.14 -23.69
N SER A 135 -18.57 18.19 -23.82
CA SER A 135 -18.67 19.30 -22.85
C SER A 135 -19.21 18.92 -21.48
N ASN A 136 -19.65 17.68 -21.29
CA ASN A 136 -20.20 17.12 -20.06
C ASN A 136 -19.14 16.39 -19.20
N VAL A 137 -17.91 16.21 -19.69
CA VAL A 137 -16.85 15.53 -18.94
C VAL A 137 -16.31 16.45 -17.85
N SER A 138 -16.26 15.96 -16.61
CA SER A 138 -15.73 16.72 -15.48
C SER A 138 -14.27 17.11 -15.74
N PRO A 139 -13.88 18.39 -15.61
CA PRO A 139 -12.49 18.82 -15.81
C PRO A 139 -11.51 18.21 -14.79
N TYR A 140 -12.02 17.50 -13.78
CA TYR A 140 -11.26 16.91 -12.67
C TYR A 140 -11.07 15.38 -12.77
N HIS A 141 -11.28 14.77 -13.93
CA HIS A 141 -11.00 13.34 -14.12
C HIS A 141 -9.49 13.05 -14.11
N ALA A 142 -8.98 12.46 -13.03
CA ALA A 142 -7.77 11.62 -12.92
C ALA A 142 -6.60 11.87 -13.91
N GLY A 143 -6.13 13.10 -14.04
CA GLY A 143 -5.02 13.48 -14.93
C GLY A 143 -5.38 14.35 -16.14
N GLY A 144 -6.67 14.62 -16.36
CA GLY A 144 -7.20 15.52 -17.39
C GLY A 144 -7.07 14.98 -18.83
N GLY A 145 -7.98 15.39 -19.71
CA GLY A 145 -7.89 15.04 -21.12
C GLY A 145 -8.19 13.56 -21.43
N ARG A 146 -7.63 13.08 -22.54
CA ARG A 146 -7.75 11.68 -22.98
C ARG A 146 -7.17 10.68 -21.96
N LEU A 147 -6.06 11.02 -21.30
CA LEU A 147 -5.36 10.13 -20.36
C LEU A 147 -6.23 9.79 -19.15
N GLY A 148 -6.84 10.80 -18.53
CA GLY A 148 -7.75 10.59 -17.39
C GLY A 148 -8.94 9.70 -17.77
N TYR A 149 -9.48 9.87 -18.98
CA TYR A 149 -10.56 9.00 -19.45
C TYR A 149 -10.08 7.56 -19.71
N GLU A 150 -8.89 7.34 -20.27
CA GLU A 150 -8.33 5.98 -20.45
C GLU A 150 -8.13 5.27 -19.09
N ARG A 151 -7.69 6.00 -18.05
CA ARG A 151 -7.58 5.48 -16.67
C ARG A 151 -8.95 5.13 -16.10
N ASP A 152 -9.94 5.99 -16.26
CA ASP A 152 -11.30 5.73 -15.79
C ASP A 152 -11.92 4.51 -16.48
N VAL A 153 -11.72 4.37 -17.79
CA VAL A 153 -12.15 3.19 -18.56
C VAL A 153 -11.46 1.93 -18.02
N PHE A 154 -10.16 2.01 -17.75
CA PHE A 154 -9.40 0.90 -17.18
C PHE A 154 -9.94 0.48 -15.81
N VAL A 155 -10.19 1.43 -14.92
CA VAL A 155 -10.80 1.16 -13.60
C VAL A 155 -12.21 0.57 -13.74
N GLN A 156 -13.07 1.18 -14.55
CA GLN A 156 -14.45 0.73 -14.75
C GLN A 156 -14.55 -0.65 -15.43
N SER A 157 -13.52 -1.07 -16.15
CA SER A 157 -13.41 -2.41 -16.75
C SER A 157 -12.80 -3.46 -15.81
N ASN A 158 -12.64 -3.14 -14.51
CA ASN A 158 -11.98 -3.97 -13.50
C ASN A 158 -10.48 -4.19 -13.73
N GLY A 159 -9.80 -3.31 -14.47
CA GLY A 159 -8.37 -3.43 -14.74
C GLY A 159 -7.51 -3.49 -13.48
N ILE A 160 -7.88 -2.71 -12.45
CA ILE A 160 -7.18 -2.72 -11.15
C ILE A 160 -7.26 -4.09 -10.47
N GLN A 161 -8.46 -4.69 -10.44
CA GLN A 161 -8.66 -5.99 -9.80
C GLN A 161 -7.90 -7.09 -10.55
N LEU A 162 -7.80 -7.01 -11.89
CA LEU A 162 -6.99 -7.94 -12.67
C LEU A 162 -5.49 -7.77 -12.37
N LEU A 163 -5.00 -6.53 -12.25
CA LEU A 163 -3.62 -6.28 -11.83
C LEU A 163 -3.35 -6.77 -10.41
N VAL A 164 -4.29 -6.64 -9.47
CA VAL A 164 -4.13 -7.22 -8.12
C VAL A 164 -4.13 -8.75 -8.18
N GLN A 165 -5.00 -9.35 -9.00
CA GLN A 165 -5.06 -10.80 -9.20
C GLN A 165 -3.76 -11.36 -9.79
N LEU A 166 -3.05 -10.60 -10.62
CA LEU A 166 -1.73 -10.94 -11.16
C LEU A 166 -0.74 -11.33 -10.05
N PHE A 167 -0.78 -10.60 -8.92
CA PHE A 167 0.11 -10.81 -7.78
C PHE A 167 -0.38 -11.92 -6.87
N LEU A 168 -1.69 -11.98 -6.61
CA LEU A 168 -2.27 -12.94 -5.67
C LEU A 168 -2.42 -14.36 -6.25
N ASN A 169 -2.47 -14.48 -7.59
CA ASN A 169 -2.61 -15.74 -8.30
C ASN A 169 -1.60 -15.83 -9.46
N PRO A 170 -0.29 -15.78 -9.19
CA PRO A 170 0.70 -15.84 -10.25
C PRO A 170 0.61 -17.21 -10.96
N PRO A 171 0.67 -17.27 -12.29
CA PRO A 171 0.67 -18.50 -13.05
C PRO A 171 2.04 -19.17 -12.96
N LEU A 172 2.42 -19.59 -11.78
CA LEU A 172 3.63 -20.38 -11.57
C LEU A 172 3.36 -21.79 -12.07
N SER A 173 4.24 -22.27 -12.94
CA SER A 173 4.20 -23.67 -13.36
C SER A 173 4.60 -24.52 -12.17
N PRO A 174 3.83 -25.57 -11.78
CA PRO A 174 4.30 -26.53 -10.81
C PRO A 174 5.49 -27.29 -11.43
N ALA A 175 6.69 -26.72 -11.28
CA ALA A 175 7.94 -27.28 -11.77
C ALA A 175 8.38 -28.43 -10.83
N SER A 176 7.56 -29.48 -10.79
CA SER A 176 7.80 -30.85 -10.30
C SER A 176 6.42 -31.49 -10.11
N THR A 177 5.84 -32.07 -11.16
CA THR A 177 6.00 -33.51 -11.46
C THR A 177 5.73 -34.42 -10.26
N GLU A 178 4.54 -34.33 -9.64
CA GLU A 178 3.81 -35.53 -9.23
C GLU A 178 2.32 -35.31 -9.55
N GLU A 179 1.83 -36.05 -10.55
CA GLU A 179 0.51 -35.88 -11.21
C GLU A 179 -0.72 -36.18 -10.33
N ASN A 180 -0.57 -36.31 -9.00
CA ASN A 180 -1.64 -36.86 -8.16
C ASN A 180 -2.33 -35.89 -7.20
N ASP A 181 -1.85 -34.67 -7.00
CA ASP A 181 -2.55 -33.68 -6.16
C ASP A 181 -3.11 -32.51 -7.00
N SER A 182 -4.28 -32.77 -7.59
CA SER A 182 -5.02 -31.86 -8.47
C SER A 182 -5.56 -30.58 -7.80
N SER A 183 -5.18 -30.28 -6.54
CA SER A 183 -5.83 -29.22 -5.75
C SER A 183 -4.89 -28.24 -5.05
N SER A 184 -3.56 -28.38 -5.17
CA SER A 184 -2.64 -27.42 -4.55
C SER A 184 -2.47 -26.17 -5.42
N PHE A 185 -3.53 -25.37 -5.54
CA PHE A 185 -3.39 -23.99 -6.00
C PHE A 185 -2.63 -23.22 -4.94
N TYR A 186 -1.46 -22.69 -5.30
CA TYR A 186 -0.73 -21.73 -4.48
C TYR A 186 -1.46 -20.39 -4.51
N THR A 187 -2.54 -20.24 -3.74
CA THR A 187 -2.97 -18.91 -3.28
C THR A 187 -1.99 -18.47 -2.20
N THR A 188 -0.75 -18.14 -2.60
CA THR A 188 0.27 -17.70 -1.65
C THR A 188 0.04 -16.23 -1.37
N LEU A 189 -0.59 -15.93 -0.24
CA LEU A 189 -0.67 -14.57 0.29
C LEU A 189 0.70 -14.02 0.73
N ASP A 190 1.73 -14.87 0.70
CA ASP A 190 3.11 -14.56 1.05
C ASP A 190 4.02 -14.76 -0.17
N ALA A 191 4.50 -13.66 -0.74
CA ALA A 191 5.37 -13.66 -1.91
C ALA A 191 6.71 -14.38 -1.68
N ARG A 192 7.11 -14.63 -0.43
CA ARG A 192 8.34 -15.39 -0.10
C ARG A 192 8.25 -16.87 -0.46
N ASN A 193 7.04 -17.38 -0.63
CA ASN A 193 6.81 -18.75 -1.06
C ASN A 193 7.14 -18.94 -2.55
N ILE A 194 7.34 -17.85 -3.29
CA ILE A 194 7.70 -17.87 -4.70
C ILE A 194 9.22 -17.89 -4.82
N PRO A 195 9.83 -18.84 -5.55
CA PRO A 195 11.28 -18.93 -5.68
C PRO A 195 11.89 -17.63 -6.23
N LYS A 196 12.95 -17.13 -5.57
CA LYS A 196 13.64 -15.89 -5.98
C LYS A 196 14.10 -15.92 -7.43
N GLU A 197 14.58 -17.07 -7.89
CA GLU A 197 15.03 -17.26 -9.28
C GLU A 197 13.87 -17.06 -10.27
N GLU A 198 12.69 -17.62 -9.97
CA GLU A 198 11.52 -17.48 -10.83
C GLU A 198 10.99 -16.04 -10.86
N VAL A 199 10.94 -15.37 -9.71
CA VAL A 199 10.61 -13.93 -9.67
C VAL A 199 11.60 -13.14 -10.51
N SER A 200 12.90 -13.35 -10.31
CA SER A 200 13.94 -12.58 -11.00
C SER A 200 13.95 -12.78 -12.52
N THR A 201 13.76 -14.01 -12.99
CA THR A 201 13.93 -14.37 -14.41
C THR A 201 12.66 -14.25 -15.24
N LYS A 202 11.49 -14.52 -14.65
CA LYS A 202 10.22 -14.60 -15.39
C LYS A 202 9.23 -13.49 -15.04
N LEU A 203 9.09 -13.17 -13.75
CA LEU A 203 7.98 -12.34 -13.28
C LEU A 203 8.35 -10.87 -13.15
N SER A 204 9.61 -10.57 -12.82
CA SER A 204 10.07 -9.26 -12.36
C SER A 204 9.71 -8.12 -13.31
N THR A 205 9.89 -8.31 -14.63
CA THR A 205 9.56 -7.29 -15.63
C THR A 205 8.08 -6.93 -15.60
N CYS A 206 7.19 -7.91 -15.81
CA CYS A 206 5.74 -7.68 -15.84
C CYS A 206 5.22 -7.18 -14.47
N TRP A 207 5.71 -7.73 -13.36
CA TRP A 207 5.34 -7.26 -12.02
C TRP A 207 5.76 -5.83 -11.77
N ASN A 208 6.97 -5.42 -12.15
CA ASN A 208 7.42 -4.04 -11.99
C ASN A 208 6.56 -3.07 -12.81
N GLU A 209 6.21 -3.42 -14.04
CA GLU A 209 5.30 -2.62 -14.87
C GLU A 209 3.90 -2.52 -14.24
N ALA A 210 3.36 -3.63 -13.74
CA ALA A 210 2.08 -3.66 -13.05
C ALA A 210 2.10 -2.85 -11.74
N LEU A 211 3.18 -2.91 -10.95
CA LEU A 211 3.35 -2.09 -9.73
C LEU A 211 3.38 -0.59 -10.08
N ILE A 212 4.05 -0.21 -11.16
CA ILE A 212 4.10 1.18 -11.63
C ILE A 212 2.70 1.63 -12.09
N LEU A 213 1.98 0.80 -12.85
CA LEU A 213 0.59 1.06 -13.25
C LEU A 213 -0.32 1.27 -12.05
N LEU A 214 -0.26 0.37 -11.07
CA LEU A 214 -1.06 0.45 -9.85
C LEU A 214 -0.75 1.73 -9.07
N ARG A 215 0.53 2.12 -8.99
CA ARG A 215 0.95 3.35 -8.31
C ARG A 215 0.40 4.57 -9.00
N GLU A 216 0.52 4.64 -10.33
CA GLU A 216 0.01 5.77 -11.10
C GLU A 216 -1.52 5.87 -11.03
N CYS A 217 -2.23 4.74 -11.06
CA CYS A 217 -3.67 4.71 -10.86
C CYS A 217 -4.06 5.16 -9.45
N ALA A 218 -3.35 4.73 -8.40
CA ALA A 218 -3.60 5.16 -7.03
C ALA A 218 -3.39 6.67 -6.86
N TYR A 219 -2.32 7.22 -7.44
CA TYR A 219 -2.04 8.65 -7.44
C TYR A 219 -3.12 9.45 -8.18
N ALA A 220 -3.53 8.97 -9.36
CA ALA A 220 -4.50 9.66 -10.20
C ALA A 220 -5.95 9.55 -9.71
N ILE A 221 -6.30 8.44 -9.06
CA ILE A 221 -7.66 8.11 -8.58
C ILE A 221 -7.55 7.64 -7.12
N PRO A 222 -7.41 8.58 -6.15
CA PRO A 222 -7.27 8.26 -4.73
C PRO A 222 -8.43 7.42 -4.16
N GLU A 223 -9.61 7.51 -4.78
CA GLU A 223 -10.79 6.72 -4.43
C GLU A 223 -10.52 5.20 -4.48
N LEU A 224 -9.58 4.74 -5.32
CA LEU A 224 -9.18 3.33 -5.39
C LEU A 224 -8.61 2.81 -4.06
N VAL A 225 -7.98 3.69 -3.28
CA VAL A 225 -7.44 3.38 -1.96
C VAL A 225 -8.56 3.50 -0.92
N HIS A 226 -9.36 4.57 -0.97
CA HIS A 226 -10.44 4.80 0.00
C HIS A 226 -11.55 3.74 -0.05
N ASP A 227 -11.90 3.26 -1.24
CA ASP A 227 -12.91 2.21 -1.45
C ASP A 227 -12.38 0.81 -1.08
N GLY A 228 -11.12 0.68 -0.65
CA GLY A 228 -10.55 -0.58 -0.21
C GLY A 228 -10.05 -1.49 -1.35
N VAL A 229 -10.14 -1.06 -2.61
CA VAL A 229 -9.73 -1.89 -3.76
C VAL A 229 -8.22 -2.18 -3.73
N LEU A 230 -7.41 -1.15 -3.48
CA LEU A 230 -5.95 -1.27 -3.32
C LEU A 230 -5.52 -1.39 -1.85
N ALA A 231 -6.36 -0.90 -0.94
CA ALA A 231 -6.11 -0.90 0.50
C ALA A 231 -6.53 -2.20 1.20
N GLY A 232 -6.88 -3.25 0.47
CA GLY A 232 -7.24 -4.53 1.08
C GLY A 232 -6.06 -5.12 1.84
N ASP A 233 -6.28 -5.48 3.12
CA ASP A 233 -5.25 -6.03 4.01
C ASP A 233 -4.45 -7.17 3.37
N THR A 234 -5.13 -8.03 2.61
CA THR A 234 -4.52 -9.16 1.90
C THR A 234 -3.50 -8.71 0.85
N PHE A 235 -3.85 -7.71 0.03
CA PHE A 235 -2.95 -7.24 -1.03
C PHE A 235 -1.79 -6.44 -0.45
N VAL A 236 -2.05 -5.56 0.52
CA VAL A 236 -1.00 -4.80 1.20
C VAL A 236 -0.04 -5.75 1.93
N THR A 237 -0.55 -6.79 2.60
CA THR A 237 0.28 -7.84 3.22
C THR A 237 1.16 -8.54 2.19
N PHE A 238 0.59 -8.91 1.04
CA PHE A 238 1.36 -9.49 -0.06
C PHE A 238 2.48 -8.53 -0.52
N LEU A 239 2.19 -7.25 -0.71
CA LEU A 239 3.19 -6.24 -1.07
C LEU A 239 4.33 -6.16 -0.03
N PHE A 240 4.02 -6.18 1.27
CA PHE A 240 5.08 -6.23 2.29
C PHE A 240 5.96 -7.47 2.15
N THR A 241 5.37 -8.65 1.89
CA THR A 241 6.16 -9.87 1.67
C THR A 241 6.97 -9.82 0.36
N LEU A 242 6.48 -9.11 -0.66
CA LEU A 242 7.15 -8.91 -1.94
C LEU A 242 8.46 -8.10 -1.79
N LEU A 243 8.59 -7.29 -0.74
CA LEU A 243 9.86 -6.62 -0.38
C LEU A 243 11.01 -7.60 -0.06
N SER A 244 10.75 -8.89 0.07
CA SER A 244 11.82 -9.91 0.18
C SER A 244 12.57 -10.20 -1.13
N HIS A 245 12.02 -9.72 -2.26
CA HIS A 245 12.57 -9.90 -3.60
C HIS A 245 13.22 -8.60 -4.09
N ASP A 246 14.55 -8.60 -4.16
CA ASP A 246 15.33 -7.39 -4.45
C ASP A 246 14.96 -6.73 -5.79
N VAL A 247 14.63 -7.54 -6.80
CA VAL A 247 14.27 -7.10 -8.16
C VAL A 247 12.96 -6.30 -8.24
N CYS A 248 12.08 -6.43 -7.24
CA CYS A 248 10.80 -5.73 -7.15
C CYS A 248 10.76 -4.74 -5.98
N PHE A 249 11.85 -4.61 -5.21
CA PHE A 249 11.83 -3.86 -3.96
C PHE A 249 11.44 -2.39 -4.18
N ASP A 250 12.14 -1.69 -5.07
CA ASP A 250 12.02 -0.24 -5.22
C ASP A 250 10.60 0.17 -5.68
N THR A 251 10.05 -0.52 -6.67
CA THR A 251 8.70 -0.30 -7.24
C THR A 251 7.60 -0.69 -6.24
N CYS A 252 7.77 -1.81 -5.54
CA CYS A 252 6.84 -2.26 -4.53
C CYS A 252 6.80 -1.30 -3.33
N ALA A 253 7.96 -0.87 -2.85
CA ALA A 253 8.07 0.11 -1.78
C ALA A 253 7.41 1.44 -2.16
N ALA A 254 7.62 1.92 -3.39
CA ALA A 254 6.97 3.13 -3.89
C ALA A 254 5.43 3.01 -3.96
N LEU A 255 4.91 1.84 -4.34
CA LEU A 255 3.46 1.59 -4.31
C LEU A 255 2.91 1.53 -2.88
N ILE A 256 3.58 0.84 -1.96
CA ILE A 256 3.18 0.78 -0.55
C ILE A 256 3.15 2.19 0.04
N GLU A 257 4.19 2.99 -0.20
CA GLU A 257 4.26 4.39 0.26
C GLU A 257 3.07 5.21 -0.26
N GLU A 258 2.75 5.09 -1.56
CA GLU A 258 1.62 5.77 -2.18
C GLU A 258 0.30 5.39 -1.50
N ILE A 259 0.01 4.08 -1.40
CA ILE A 259 -1.23 3.56 -0.78
C ILE A 259 -1.38 4.06 0.66
N LEU A 260 -0.33 3.94 1.48
CA LEU A 260 -0.38 4.33 2.89
C LEU A 260 -0.49 5.85 3.07
N SER A 261 0.09 6.64 2.18
CA SER A 261 0.00 8.10 2.25
C SER A 261 -1.44 8.60 1.97
N LEU A 262 -2.15 7.94 1.05
CA LEU A 262 -3.54 8.25 0.72
C LEU A 262 -4.51 7.79 1.82
N GLN A 263 -4.27 6.64 2.46
CA GLN A 263 -5.08 6.15 3.60
C GLN A 263 -5.14 7.15 4.76
N GLY A 264 -4.03 7.85 5.05
CA GLY A 264 -3.96 8.83 6.13
C GLY A 264 -4.81 10.08 5.93
N SER A 265 -5.25 10.38 4.70
CA SER A 265 -5.91 11.65 4.35
C SER A 265 -7.43 11.62 4.51
N SER A 266 -8.07 10.44 4.54
CA SER A 266 -9.54 10.30 4.53
C SER A 266 -10.26 10.70 5.82
N SER A 267 -9.55 10.91 6.93
CA SER A 267 -10.15 11.12 8.26
C SER A 267 -10.67 12.55 8.53
N SER A 268 -10.41 13.50 7.64
CA SER A 268 -10.69 14.94 7.87
C SER A 268 -12.02 15.44 7.32
N GLY A 269 -12.93 14.54 6.92
CA GLY A 269 -14.25 14.89 6.42
C GLY A 269 -15.13 15.56 7.49
N ASP A 270 -15.03 16.89 7.56
CA ASP A 270 -15.76 17.79 8.44
C ASP A 270 -17.27 17.54 8.30
N SER A 271 -17.81 16.74 9.21
CA SER A 271 -19.25 16.48 9.36
C SER A 271 -19.98 17.72 9.93
N ARG A 272 -19.64 18.91 9.43
CA ARG A 272 -20.37 20.15 9.69
C ARG A 272 -21.73 20.06 9.03
N LYS A 273 -22.64 19.45 9.80
CA LYS A 273 -24.09 19.54 9.76
C LYS A 273 -24.54 20.87 9.14
N VAL A 274 -24.86 20.85 7.85
CA VAL A 274 -25.84 21.78 7.30
C VAL A 274 -27.17 21.36 7.92
N GLY A 275 -27.56 22.11 8.96
CA GLY A 275 -28.76 21.86 9.72
C GLY A 275 -30.03 21.96 8.88
N GLY A 276 -31.05 21.19 9.27
CA GLY A 276 -32.43 21.51 8.91
C GLY A 276 -33.30 20.40 8.33
N GLY A 277 -33.13 19.13 8.70
CA GLY A 277 -34.06 18.08 8.28
C GLY A 277 -34.25 17.01 9.34
N LYS A 278 -35.40 17.01 10.03
CA LYS A 278 -35.81 15.96 10.98
C LYS A 278 -36.15 14.67 10.21
N SER A 279 -35.14 13.94 9.72
CA SER A 279 -35.34 12.58 9.24
C SER A 279 -34.82 11.60 10.29
N ARG A 280 -35.76 11.01 11.03
CA ARG A 280 -35.50 9.86 11.90
C ARG A 280 -35.45 8.62 11.01
N HIS A 281 -34.59 7.66 11.36
CA HIS A 281 -34.39 6.33 10.77
C HIS A 281 -33.27 6.18 9.74
N ALA A 282 -32.09 5.76 10.21
CA ALA A 282 -31.50 4.45 9.89
C ALA A 282 -30.13 4.33 10.60
N PHE A 283 -29.95 3.28 11.40
CA PHE A 283 -28.65 2.88 11.95
C PHE A 283 -27.77 2.43 10.78
N SER A 284 -27.01 3.35 10.18
CA SER A 284 -25.89 2.98 9.32
C SER A 284 -24.75 2.57 10.24
N SER A 285 -24.44 1.27 10.29
CA SER A 285 -23.21 0.76 10.89
C SER A 285 -22.04 1.30 10.06
N SER A 286 -21.59 2.50 10.42
CA SER A 286 -20.36 3.12 9.94
C SER A 286 -19.20 2.19 10.30
N HIS A 287 -18.86 1.28 9.38
CA HIS A 287 -17.63 0.52 9.44
C HIS A 287 -16.49 1.53 9.26
N HIS A 288 -15.95 2.01 10.38
CA HIS A 288 -14.70 2.75 10.38
C HIS A 288 -13.61 1.77 9.94
N THR A 289 -13.16 1.94 8.70
CA THR A 289 -11.95 1.28 8.23
C THR A 289 -10.78 1.83 9.05
N PRO A 290 -9.92 0.97 9.61
CA PRO A 290 -8.74 1.42 10.34
C PRO A 290 -7.90 2.32 9.44
N THR A 291 -7.40 3.42 10.01
CA THR A 291 -6.72 4.45 9.21
C THR A 291 -5.29 4.05 8.84
N THR A 292 -4.74 3.05 9.54
CA THR A 292 -3.35 2.61 9.41
C THR A 292 -3.30 1.10 9.25
N PHE A 293 -2.45 0.61 8.35
CA PHE A 293 -2.19 -0.82 8.18
C PHE A 293 -1.48 -1.42 9.41
N TYR A 294 -1.94 -2.59 9.86
CA TYR A 294 -1.32 -3.29 10.99
C TYR A 294 -0.17 -4.19 10.54
N LEU A 295 1.06 -3.85 10.94
CA LEU A 295 2.27 -4.61 10.61
C LEU A 295 2.26 -6.05 11.11
N GLY A 296 1.47 -6.36 12.16
CA GLY A 296 1.33 -7.73 12.67
C GLY A 296 0.65 -8.69 11.69
N ASN A 297 -0.01 -8.17 10.64
CA ASN A 297 -0.55 -8.99 9.56
C ASN A 297 0.55 -9.57 8.65
N VAL A 298 1.76 -8.99 8.66
CA VAL A 298 2.88 -9.45 7.85
C VAL A 298 3.55 -10.66 8.51
N PRO A 299 3.50 -11.86 7.91
CA PRO A 299 4.11 -13.04 8.51
C PRO A 299 5.62 -12.86 8.62
N ASN A 300 6.25 -13.35 9.71
CA ASN A 300 7.70 -13.30 9.92
C ASN A 300 8.34 -11.91 9.63
N LEU A 301 7.67 -10.83 10.05
CA LEU A 301 8.10 -9.44 9.79
C LEU A 301 9.56 -9.17 10.23
N TYR A 302 9.96 -9.68 11.40
CA TYR A 302 11.31 -9.49 11.93
C TYR A 302 12.38 -10.05 10.99
N ASP A 303 12.13 -11.21 10.41
CA ASP A 303 13.08 -11.87 9.52
C ASP A 303 13.16 -11.17 8.16
N LEU A 304 12.05 -10.57 7.72
CA LEU A 304 11.97 -9.79 6.48
C LEU A 304 12.86 -8.55 6.55
N TRP A 305 12.63 -7.64 7.50
CA TRP A 305 13.35 -6.36 7.53
C TRP A 305 14.81 -6.50 7.98
N ARG A 306 15.17 -7.63 8.61
CA ARG A 306 16.57 -7.90 9.01
C ARG A 306 17.41 -8.20 7.78
N LYS A 307 16.80 -8.70 6.71
CA LYS A 307 17.46 -8.98 5.43
C LYS A 307 17.60 -7.74 4.54
N PHE A 308 16.96 -6.61 4.88
CA PHE A 308 17.12 -5.39 4.10
C PHE A 308 18.56 -4.89 4.12
N THR A 309 19.05 -4.52 2.94
CA THR A 309 20.27 -3.74 2.76
C THR A 309 20.11 -2.34 3.35
N CYS A 310 21.20 -1.60 3.54
CA CYS A 310 21.14 -0.22 4.05
C CYS A 310 20.30 0.70 3.14
N ARG A 311 20.41 0.53 1.81
CA ARG A 311 19.59 1.27 0.82
C ARG A 311 18.10 0.94 0.97
N GLN A 312 17.77 -0.35 1.01
CA GLN A 312 16.39 -0.82 1.18
C GLN A 312 15.81 -0.33 2.52
N LEU A 313 16.60 -0.36 3.59
CA LEU A 313 16.19 0.14 4.90
C LEU A 313 15.94 1.65 4.90
N ALA A 314 16.74 2.43 4.15
CA ALA A 314 16.52 3.86 3.99
C ALA A 314 15.19 4.16 3.29
N GLN A 315 14.87 3.44 2.21
CA GLN A 315 13.59 3.57 1.54
C GLN A 315 12.42 3.11 2.42
N PHE A 316 12.59 1.96 3.10
CA PHE A 316 11.61 1.42 4.02
C PHE A 316 11.34 2.34 5.21
N SER A 317 12.31 3.17 5.63
CA SER A 317 12.10 4.14 6.71
C SER A 317 10.99 5.16 6.41
N ARG A 318 10.75 5.48 5.13
CA ARG A 318 9.64 6.33 4.69
C ARG A 318 8.30 5.63 4.89
N ILE A 319 8.19 4.36 4.47
CA ILE A 319 7.01 3.53 4.72
C ILE A 319 6.77 3.38 6.22
N LEU A 320 7.83 3.14 6.99
CA LEU A 320 7.73 2.96 8.42
C LEU A 320 7.17 4.21 9.11
N SER A 321 7.58 5.41 8.68
CA SER A 321 7.07 6.66 9.25
C SER A 321 5.55 6.82 9.04
N LEU A 322 5.01 6.33 7.92
CA LEU A 322 3.56 6.31 7.67
C LEU A 322 2.80 5.35 8.60
N LEU A 323 3.46 4.31 9.10
CA LEU A 323 2.86 3.24 9.91
C LEU A 323 2.98 3.45 11.43
N ILE A 324 4.02 4.17 11.86
CA ILE A 324 4.32 4.38 13.27
C ILE A 324 4.03 5.80 13.77
N PHE A 325 3.74 6.74 12.87
CA PHE A 325 3.33 8.09 13.23
C PHE A 325 1.94 8.37 12.71
N GLU A 326 1.11 8.96 13.58
CA GLU A 326 -0.17 9.51 13.18
C GLU A 326 0.04 10.60 12.10
N PRO A 327 -0.88 10.73 11.12
CA PRO A 327 -0.76 11.76 10.09
C PRO A 327 -0.65 13.17 10.67
N GLU A 328 -1.32 13.44 11.78
CA GLU A 328 -1.25 14.73 12.46
C GLU A 328 0.14 15.01 13.07
N ASP A 329 0.82 13.98 13.60
CA ASP A 329 2.20 14.10 14.11
C ASP A 329 3.19 14.36 12.95
N ARG A 330 2.95 13.79 11.76
CA ARG A 330 3.79 14.02 10.57
C ARG A 330 3.73 15.46 10.09
N ILE A 331 2.53 16.04 10.01
CA ILE A 331 2.33 17.45 9.63
C ILE A 331 3.07 18.38 10.60
N LEU A 332 3.04 18.08 11.90
CA LEU A 332 3.76 18.83 12.91
C LEU A 332 5.28 18.74 12.74
N MET A 333 5.81 17.56 12.40
CA MET A 333 7.23 17.36 12.17
C MET A 333 7.74 18.04 10.89
N GLU A 334 6.90 18.15 9.86
CA GLU A 334 7.23 18.81 8.59
C GLU A 334 7.10 20.34 8.66
N SER A 335 6.28 20.86 9.58
CA SER A 335 6.16 22.30 9.80
C SER A 335 7.46 22.90 10.34
N THR A 336 8.18 23.63 9.49
CA THR A 336 9.35 24.44 9.89
C THR A 336 8.99 25.58 10.86
N THR A 337 7.71 25.92 10.98
CA THR A 337 7.24 26.84 12.01
C THR A 337 7.12 26.11 13.34
N ILE A 338 7.84 26.59 14.36
CA ILE A 338 7.79 26.08 15.74
C ILE A 338 6.33 26.09 16.18
N SER A 339 5.68 24.92 16.18
CA SER A 339 4.32 24.79 16.67
C SER A 339 4.28 25.32 18.10
N LYS A 340 3.33 26.22 18.37
CA LYS A 340 3.19 26.79 19.70
C LYS A 340 2.89 25.63 20.66
N SER A 341 3.43 25.66 21.87
CA SER A 341 3.28 24.59 22.87
C SER A 341 1.81 24.18 23.14
N ILE A 342 0.87 25.07 22.85
CA ILE A 342 -0.57 24.83 22.94
C ILE A 342 -1.10 23.83 21.90
N ASP A 343 -0.59 23.86 20.66
CA ASP A 343 -1.04 22.97 19.58
C ASP A 343 -0.63 21.52 19.89
N LEU A 344 0.59 21.33 20.44
CA LEU A 344 1.07 20.04 20.92
C LEU A 344 0.24 19.50 22.08
N LEU A 345 -0.20 20.36 23.01
CA LEU A 345 -1.05 19.96 24.12
C LEU A 345 -2.45 19.56 23.66
N GLN A 346 -3.02 20.30 22.72
CA GLN A 346 -4.31 19.97 22.11
C GLN A 346 -4.23 18.63 21.38
N LEU A 347 -3.17 18.41 20.60
CA LEU A 347 -2.97 17.17 19.87
C LEU A 347 -2.76 15.96 20.80
N ARG A 348 -2.03 16.12 21.91
CA ARG A 348 -1.93 15.07 22.95
C ARG A 348 -3.27 14.77 23.62
N ARG A 349 -4.07 15.80 23.89
CA ARG A 349 -5.41 15.62 24.48
C ARG A 349 -6.36 14.91 23.50
N ASP A 350 -6.33 15.30 22.23
CA ASP A 350 -7.15 14.69 21.19
C ASP A 350 -6.73 13.23 20.95
N ARG A 351 -5.43 12.92 21.04
CA ARG A 351 -4.93 11.54 21.07
C ARG A 351 -5.49 10.75 22.23
N SER A 352 -5.34 11.21 23.46
CA SER A 352 -5.88 10.50 24.64
C SER A 352 -7.39 10.27 24.55
N ALA A 353 -8.12 11.14 23.85
CA ALA A 353 -9.55 10.98 23.59
C ALA A 353 -9.83 9.97 22.45
N LYS A 354 -9.00 9.92 21.41
CA LYS A 354 -9.07 8.99 20.28
C LYS A 354 -8.51 7.60 20.60
N SER A 355 -7.66 7.46 21.61
CA SER A 355 -6.99 6.21 22.01
C SER A 355 -7.96 5.05 22.20
N GLY A 356 -9.26 5.28 22.38
CA GLY A 356 -10.25 4.21 22.49
C GLY A 356 -10.50 3.40 21.21
N LEU A 357 -10.26 3.95 20.00
CA LEU A 357 -10.77 3.39 18.75
C LEU A 357 -9.74 2.73 17.81
N ASP A 358 -8.51 3.24 17.71
CA ASP A 358 -7.49 2.68 16.80
C ASP A 358 -6.09 2.66 17.45
N TYR A 359 -5.72 1.50 17.98
CA TYR A 359 -4.41 1.26 18.62
C TYR A 359 -3.37 0.74 17.62
N THR A 360 -3.63 0.81 16.32
CA THR A 360 -2.78 0.17 15.32
C THR A 360 -1.39 0.78 15.29
N VAL A 361 -1.29 2.11 15.41
CA VAL A 361 -0.02 2.83 15.51
C VAL A 361 0.78 2.39 16.74
N ASP A 362 0.17 2.33 17.92
CA ASP A 362 0.84 1.88 19.16
C ASP A 362 1.33 0.43 19.05
N LYS A 363 0.54 -0.45 18.41
CA LYS A 363 0.95 -1.83 18.16
C LYS A 363 2.11 -1.88 17.17
N ASN A 364 2.08 -1.09 16.10
CA ASN A 364 3.19 -0.99 15.13
C ASN A 364 4.48 -0.48 15.81
N GLN A 365 4.38 0.56 16.64
CA GLN A 365 5.49 1.07 17.44
C GLN A 365 6.05 -0.01 18.39
N SER A 366 5.17 -0.75 19.06
CA SER A 366 5.55 -1.85 19.96
C SER A 366 6.28 -2.96 19.20
N LEU A 367 5.83 -3.31 17.99
CA LEU A 367 6.49 -4.29 17.13
C LEU A 367 7.91 -3.82 16.76
N VAL A 368 8.08 -2.55 16.38
CA VAL A 368 9.39 -1.96 16.03
C VAL A 368 10.32 -1.95 17.22
N LEU A 369 9.86 -1.45 18.38
CA LEU A 369 10.66 -1.38 19.61
C LEU A 369 11.01 -2.76 20.17
N GLY A 370 10.22 -3.79 19.84
CA GLY A 370 10.48 -5.18 20.23
C GLY A 370 11.64 -5.85 19.49
N ASP A 371 12.10 -5.31 18.36
CA ASP A 371 13.23 -5.88 17.62
C ASP A 371 14.57 -5.24 18.01
N GLU A 372 15.30 -5.94 18.89
CA GLU A 372 16.62 -5.53 19.40
C GLU A 372 17.70 -5.34 18.33
N VAL A 373 17.52 -5.93 17.13
CA VAL A 373 18.50 -5.85 16.04
C VAL A 373 18.13 -4.72 15.08
N PHE A 374 16.85 -4.54 14.80
CA PHE A 374 16.35 -3.56 13.84
C PHE A 374 16.55 -2.13 14.33
N VAL A 375 16.19 -1.83 15.58
CA VAL A 375 16.25 -0.46 16.12
C VAL A 375 17.67 0.12 16.10
N PRO A 376 18.73 -0.58 16.58
CA PRO A 376 20.09 -0.06 16.47
C PRO A 376 20.54 0.18 15.03
N ARG A 377 20.15 -0.68 14.09
CA ARG A 377 20.46 -0.50 12.66
C ARG A 377 19.79 0.75 12.10
N LEU A 378 18.53 0.99 12.45
CA LEU A 378 17.80 2.18 12.03
C LEU A 378 18.41 3.46 12.62
N ILE A 379 18.74 3.46 13.92
CA ILE A 379 19.42 4.60 14.57
C ILE A 379 20.76 4.89 13.90
N LYS A 380 21.55 3.86 13.61
CA LYS A 380 22.84 4.01 12.94
C LYS A 380 22.66 4.56 11.51
N LEU A 381 21.68 4.07 10.76
CA LEU A 381 21.34 4.61 9.44
C LEU A 381 20.95 6.08 9.51
N MET A 382 20.05 6.46 10.44
CA MET A 382 19.63 7.85 10.64
C MET A 382 20.80 8.74 11.09
N SER A 383 21.73 8.22 11.88
CA SER A 383 22.96 8.94 12.25
C SER A 383 23.85 9.18 11.03
N ILE A 384 23.97 8.21 10.12
CA ILE A 384 24.74 8.36 8.89
C ILE A 384 24.09 9.40 7.98
N MET A 385 22.78 9.31 7.76
CA MET A 385 22.04 10.22 6.87
C MET A 385 22.05 11.67 7.34
N ASN A 386 21.96 11.92 8.66
CA ASN A 386 21.86 13.28 9.20
C ASN A 386 23.20 13.96 9.47
N TYR A 387 24.22 13.20 9.86
CA TYR A 387 25.48 13.77 10.32
C TYR A 387 26.64 13.56 9.35
N ALA A 388 26.45 12.75 8.30
CA ALA A 388 27.50 12.35 7.37
C ALA A 388 28.86 12.07 8.08
N PRO A 389 28.86 11.28 9.17
CA PRO A 389 30.09 11.05 9.92
C PRO A 389 31.11 10.37 9.01
N ASP A 390 32.41 10.62 9.23
CA ASP A 390 33.49 9.98 8.48
C ASP A 390 33.34 8.45 8.54
N LEU A 391 32.79 7.86 7.48
CA LEU A 391 32.61 6.42 7.37
C LEU A 391 33.99 5.80 7.18
N LYS A 392 34.43 4.99 8.13
CA LYS A 392 35.63 4.18 7.95
C LYS A 392 35.30 3.08 6.96
N CYS A 393 36.16 2.88 5.97
CA CYS A 393 35.98 1.91 4.87
C CYS A 393 35.81 0.43 5.34
N SER A 394 35.99 0.15 6.64
CA SER A 394 35.81 -1.17 7.27
C SER A 394 34.39 -1.44 7.79
N ASP A 395 33.49 -0.46 7.77
CA ASP A 395 32.15 -0.64 8.32
C ASP A 395 31.27 -1.44 7.34
N CYS A 396 30.39 -2.30 7.86
CA CYS A 396 29.46 -3.17 7.11
C CYS A 396 28.37 -2.44 6.29
N TYR A 397 28.59 -1.14 6.05
CA TYR A 397 27.75 -0.24 5.29
C TYR A 397 28.25 -0.03 3.85
N HIS A 398 29.44 -0.59 3.52
CA HIS A 398 29.85 -0.93 2.17
C HIS A 398 29.48 -2.38 1.87
#